data_AF-A0A2G5ZD00-F1
#
_entry.id   AF-A0A2G5ZD00-F1
#
_cell.length_a   1.000
_cell.length_b   1.000
_cell.length_c   1.000
_cell.angle_alpha   90.00
_cell.angle_beta   90.00
_cell.angle_gamma   90.00
#
_symmetry.space_group_name_H-M   'P 1'
#
loop_
_entity.id
_entity.type
_entity.pdbx_description
1 polymer ?
#
loop_
_entity_poly.entity_id
_entity_poly.type
_entity_poly.pdbx_seq_one_letter_code
_entity_poly.pdbx_strand_id
1 'polypeptide(L)' 'MPAYMVNEYYVFTSYEEMSSLIHDIIHYSRLPTQQDRHSFSILTGDLDTTALKFQSDNGHCITVRYESEDDIYYSV' A
#
# COMPACT_ATOMS: atom_id res chain seq x y z
N MET A 1 -5.91 -12.61 6.48
CA MET A 1 -6.89 -11.50 6.62
C MET A 1 -6.88 -10.76 5.30
N PRO A 2 -8.02 -10.35 4.74
CA PRO A 2 -8.03 -9.64 3.47
C PRO A 2 -7.15 -8.39 3.54
N ALA A 3 -6.34 -8.19 2.51
CA ALA A 3 -5.42 -7.07 2.42
C ALA A 3 -5.18 -6.65 0.97
N TYR A 4 -4.71 -5.42 0.83
CA TYR A 4 -4.44 -4.75 -0.44
C TYR A 4 -3.00 -4.29 -0.46
N MET A 5 -2.22 -4.76 -1.42
CA MET A 5 -0.85 -4.31 -1.62
C MET A 5 -0.79 -3.31 -2.77
N VAL A 6 -0.24 -2.12 -2.50
CA VAL A 6 -0.09 -1.03 -3.47
C VAL A 6 1.38 -0.86 -3.85
N ASN A 7 1.66 -0.86 -5.16
CA ASN A 7 3.00 -0.70 -5.74
C ASN A 7 4.05 -1.65 -5.13
N GLU A 8 3.63 -2.87 -4.80
CA GLU A 8 4.47 -3.93 -4.23
C GLU A 8 5.15 -3.59 -2.88
N TYR A 9 4.75 -2.51 -2.21
CA TYR A 9 5.44 -2.00 -1.02
C TYR A 9 4.51 -1.77 0.18
N TYR A 10 3.35 -1.16 -0.05
CA TYR A 10 2.43 -0.80 1.04
C TYR A 10 1.30 -1.81 1.15
N VAL A 11 1.07 -2.37 2.33
CA VAL A 11 -0.01 -3.33 2.58
C VAL A 11 -1.02 -2.73 3.54
N PHE A 12 -2.27 -2.67 3.10
CA PHE A 12 -3.41 -2.18 3.87
C PHE A 12 -4.33 -3.34 4.22
N THR A 13 -4.78 -3.40 5.46
CA THR A 13 -5.74 -4.42 5.92
C THR A 13 -7.20 -4.00 5.66
N SER A 14 -7.43 -2.73 5.31
CA SER A 14 -8.75 -2.19 4.99
C SER A 14 -8.77 -1.56 3.59
N TYR A 15 -9.84 -1.82 2.84
CA TYR A 15 -10.11 -1.14 1.58
C TYR A 15 -10.30 0.36 1.78
N GLU A 16 -10.96 0.75 2.88
CA GLU A 16 -11.26 2.15 3.19
C GLU A 16 -9.97 2.97 3.36
N GLU A 17 -9.01 2.45 4.13
CA GLU A 17 -7.70 3.10 4.34
C GLU A 17 -6.93 3.25 3.02
N MET A 18 -6.82 2.17 2.24
CA MET A 18 -6.16 2.19 0.95
C MET A 18 -6.81 3.18 -0.03
N SER A 19 -8.15 3.14 -0.12
CA SER A 19 -8.90 4.00 -1.04
C SER A 19 -8.79 5.48 -0.67
N SER A 20 -8.81 5.81 0.62
CA SER A 20 -8.66 7.16 1.13
C SER A 20 -7.25 7.70 0.84
N LEU A 21 -6.21 6.90 1.09
CA LEU A 21 -4.83 7.29 0.83
C LEU A 21 -4.60 7.56 -0.68
N ILE A 22 -5.07 6.67 -1.55
CA ILE A 22 -4.95 6.85 -3.00
C ILE A 22 -5.72 8.10 -3.45
N HIS A 23 -6.93 8.31 -2.93
CA HIS A 23 -7.73 9.50 -3.21
C HIS A 23 -6.96 10.78 -2.85
N ASP A 24 -6.33 10.82 -1.68
CA ASP A 24 -5.58 11.99 -1.22
C ASP A 24 -4.31 12.23 -2.03
N ILE A 25 -3.64 11.17 -2.48
CA ILE A 25 -2.50 11.31 -3.41
C ILE A 25 -2.95 11.93 -4.72
N ILE A 26 -4.08 11.50 -5.28
CA ILE A 26 -4.58 11.99 -6.56
C ILE A 26 -5.05 13.44 -6.48
N HIS A 27 -5.73 13.83 -5.39
CA HIS A 27 -6.43 15.12 -5.32
C HIS A 27 -5.68 16.20 -4.53
N TYR A 28 -4.86 15.81 -3.55
CA TYR A 28 -4.29 16.75 -2.58
C TYR A 28 -2.77 16.74 -2.51
N SER A 29 -2.10 15.71 -3.03
CA SER A 29 -0.63 15.71 -3.08
C SER A 29 -0.13 16.63 -4.18
N ARG A 30 0.77 17.55 -3.82
CA ARG A 30 1.55 18.34 -4.79
C ARG A 30 2.61 17.42 -5.41
N LEU A 31 2.18 16.62 -6.38
CA LEU A 31 3.07 15.74 -7.11
C LEU A 31 4.04 16.59 -7.96
N PRO A 32 5.31 16.17 -8.11
CA PRO A 32 6.28 16.90 -8.92
C PRO A 32 5.73 17.11 -10.33
N THR A 33 5.83 18.33 -10.84
CA THR A 33 5.34 18.73 -12.17
C THR A 33 5.98 17.99 -13.35
N GLN A 34 6.93 17.08 -13.09
CA GLN A 34 7.68 16.33 -14.10
C GLN A 34 7.06 14.96 -14.45
N GLN A 35 6.00 14.52 -13.76
CA GLN A 35 5.28 13.30 -14.13
C GLN A 35 3.83 13.62 -14.47
N ASP A 36 3.51 13.65 -15.77
CA ASP A 36 2.13 13.83 -16.24
C ASP A 36 1.21 12.64 -15.90
N ARG A 37 1.78 11.52 -15.41
CA ARG A 37 1.05 10.28 -15.13
C ARG A 37 1.59 9.56 -13.91
N HIS A 38 0.70 9.27 -12.99
CA HIS A 38 0.92 8.34 -11.88
C HIS A 38 0.10 7.08 -12.12
N SER A 39 0.68 5.92 -11.82
CA SER A 39 0.01 4.63 -11.92
C SER A 39 0.12 3.91 -10.59
N PHE A 40 -0.99 3.36 -10.13
CA PHE A 40 -1.05 2.50 -8.95
C PHE A 40 -1.29 1.08 -9.42
N SER A 41 -0.49 0.14 -8.92
CA SER A 41 -0.75 -1.29 -9.06
C SER A 41 -1.28 -1.82 -7.74
N ILE A 42 -2.45 -2.48 -7.77
CA ILE A 42 -3.10 -3.01 -6.58
C ILE A 42 -3.18 -4.53 -6.71
N LEU A 43 -2.61 -5.24 -5.73
CA LEU A 43 -2.78 -6.68 -5.56
C LEU A 43 -3.71 -6.94 -4.39
N THR A 44 -4.67 -7.81 -4.58
CA THR A 44 -5.55 -8.32 -3.52
C THR A 44 -5.01 -9.65 -3.01
N GLY A 45 -5.25 -9.94 -1.74
CA GLY A 45 -4.81 -11.19 -1.14
C GLY A 45 -5.08 -11.27 0.35
N ASP A 46 -4.44 -12.26 0.97
CA ASP A 46 -4.47 -12.49 2.39
C ASP A 46 -3.14 -12.16 3.05
N LEU A 47 -3.20 -11.31 4.09
CA LEU A 47 -2.08 -11.03 4.98
C LEU A 47 -2.09 -12.01 6.17
N ASP A 48 -0.97 -12.68 6.37
CA ASP A 48 -0.61 -13.44 7.56
C ASP A 48 0.42 -12.63 8.36
N THR A 49 -0.05 -11.99 9.43
CA THR A 49 0.79 -11.21 10.35
C THR A 49 1.66 -12.07 11.26
N THR A 50 1.33 -13.35 11.44
CA THR A 50 2.14 -14.28 12.25
C THR A 50 3.34 -14.75 11.46
N ALA A 51 3.13 -15.11 10.19
CA ALA A 51 4.20 -15.52 9.28
C ALA A 51 4.91 -14.33 8.59
N LEU A 52 4.40 -13.11 8.77
CA LEU A 52 4.84 -11.89 8.08
C LEU A 52 4.86 -12.08 6.55
N LYS A 53 3.75 -12.57 6.00
CA LYS A 53 3.60 -12.83 4.57
C LYS A 53 2.28 -12.32 4.03
N PHE A 54 2.35 -11.72 2.86
CA PHE A 54 1.20 -11.43 2.03
C PHE A 54 1.10 -12.48 0.92
N GLN A 55 -0.02 -13.17 0.85
CA GLN A 55 -0.34 -14.10 -0.22
C GLN A 55 -1.37 -13.46 -1.13
N SER A 56 -0.92 -13.05 -2.30
CA SER A 56 -1.77 -12.51 -3.35
C SER A 56 -2.69 -13.57 -3.96
N ASP A 57 -3.84 -13.14 -4.49
CA ASP A 57 -4.84 -14.03 -5.11
C ASP A 57 -4.32 -14.74 -6.37
N ASN A 58 -3.32 -14.16 -7.03
CA ASN A 58 -2.59 -14.77 -8.15
C ASN A 58 -1.50 -15.77 -7.68
N GLY A 59 -1.43 -16.09 -6.40
CA GLY A 59 -0.59 -17.15 -5.84
C GLY A 59 0.84 -16.73 -5.51
N HIS A 60 1.20 -15.46 -5.70
CA HIS A 60 2.50 -14.95 -5.26
C HIS A 60 2.52 -14.73 -3.75
N CYS A 61 3.60 -15.15 -3.10
CA CYS A 61 3.81 -14.97 -1.67
C CYS A 61 4.96 -13.99 -1.47
N ILE A 62 4.66 -12.86 -0.83
CA ILE A 62 5.56 -11.73 -0.62
C ILE A 62 5.84 -11.64 0.87
N THR A 63 7.12 -11.64 1.25
CA THR A 63 7.49 -11.44 2.66
C THR A 63 7.29 -9.97 2.99
N VAL A 64 6.50 -9.70 4.03
CA VAL A 64 6.24 -8.33 4.47
C VAL A 64 7.06 -8.04 5.73
N ARG A 65 7.42 -6.78 5.91
CA ARG A 65 7.93 -6.30 7.19
C ARG A 65 6.90 -5.32 7.72
N TYR A 66 6.45 -5.56 8.94
CA TYR A 66 5.56 -4.64 9.63
C TYR A 66 6.44 -3.68 10.43
N GLU A 67 6.64 -2.48 9.92
CA GLU A 67 7.20 -1.39 10.72
C GLU A 67 6.04 -0.83 11.55
N SER A 68 5.88 -1.33 12.78
CA SER A 68 4.83 -0.89 13.71
C SER A 68 5.13 0.44 14.39
N GLU A 69 6.09 1.23 13.91
CA GLU A 69 6.55 2.43 14.61
C GLU A 69 6.25 3.68 13.80
N ASP A 70 5.23 4.38 14.30
CA ASP A 70 5.03 5.83 14.33
C ASP A 70 4.88 6.61 13.00
N ASP A 71 3.76 7.34 12.92
CA ASP A 71 3.47 8.51 12.08
C ASP A 71 4.60 8.92 11.11
N ILE A 72 4.42 8.61 9.82
CA ILE A 72 5.33 9.06 8.77
C ILE A 72 5.07 10.55 8.51
N TYR A 73 5.80 11.41 9.20
CA TYR A 73 5.96 12.82 8.84
C TYR A 73 6.89 12.96 7.63
N TYR A 74 6.56 13.90 6.74
CA TYR A 74 7.47 14.36 5.69
C TYR A 74 8.71 15.00 6.31
N SER A 75 9.91 14.50 6.00
CA SER A 75 11.13 15.29 6.16
C SER A 75 11.36 16.12 4.90
N VAL A 76 11.55 17.43 5.10
CA VAL A 76 11.83 18.44 4.07
C VAL A 76 13.28 18.35 3.62
#